data_AF-Q0BEJ2-F1
#
_entry.id   AF-Q0BEJ2-F1
#
_cell.length_a   1.000
_cell.length_b   1.000
_cell.length_c   1.000
_cell.angle_alpha   90.00
_cell.angle_beta   90.00
_cell.angle_gamma   90.00
#
_symmetry.space_group_name_H-M   'P 1'
#
loop_
_entity.id
_entity.type
_entity.pdbx_description
1 polymer ?
#
loop_
_entity_poly.entity_id
_entity_poly.type
_entity_poly.pdbx_seq_one_letter_code
_entity_poly.pdbx_strand_id
1 'polypeptide(L)'
;MSRAYPVLAQRGFVVPTRLNAAAYESAGTRGARAKSWQASSAGPNASVVQNLPLMRHRARDAIRNDPWAKTAIARLVSNTIGTGIQAHPQHPDADVRREQKQLWDDSSGELDADGVHDLYGLQTLAARAFFSDGEVLVRRRLRPPHAGLAVPMQIQLLEGDLLPVTKNEPIPGGEIINGVEFNEDGERVAYHLLRRHPGEYNRFAGDATQTVRVPADEIAHVFHGLRPGQVRGVPELSTVLLRLHSLDNFDDAVLFRQEVSNLFAGFIVKPQAEVGPLGDPVSGAPIEFDVDGFSPVVSLEPGAMQELAPGEDVKFATPPGAGADYAPFMRQQLMAAAASVGMPYEVLTGDLRDVSDRVLRVLLNEFRRSIEQLQQNVFIHQFCRRIWRWWVDACALSGALSMPNYHRARREYVRVRWVPQGWPYIHPVQDVSAKRAEIRAGLTSRTGAILAKGEDPEQVDDENAADQQRAQRLGLQYDTHATDDADPLAHTNGE
;
A
#
# COMPACT_ATOMS: atom_id res chain seq x y z
N MET A 1 -32.45 -48.27 -8.49
CA MET A 1 -33.60 -47.76 -9.25
C MET A 1 -34.21 -46.57 -8.51
N SER A 2 -33.94 -45.33 -8.95
CA SER A 2 -34.53 -44.11 -8.38
C SER A 2 -35.54 -43.57 -9.40
N ARG A 3 -36.81 -43.49 -8.98
CA ARG A 3 -37.88 -42.81 -9.71
C ARG A 3 -37.61 -41.30 -9.64
N ALA A 4 -37.28 -40.67 -10.75
CA ALA A 4 -37.21 -39.21 -10.84
C ALA A 4 -37.85 -38.72 -12.15
N TYR A 5 -38.99 -38.04 -12.00
CA TYR A 5 -39.70 -37.14 -12.92
C TYR A 5 -39.33 -37.20 -14.43
N PRO A 6 -39.79 -38.21 -15.18
CA PRO A 6 -39.52 -38.32 -16.63
C PRO A 6 -40.12 -37.17 -17.45
N VAL A 7 -41.20 -36.54 -16.94
CA VAL A 7 -41.95 -35.48 -17.64
C VAL A 7 -41.17 -34.15 -17.70
N LEU A 8 -40.32 -33.86 -16.71
CA LEU A 8 -39.53 -32.62 -16.67
C LEU A 8 -38.32 -32.67 -17.62
N ALA A 9 -37.66 -33.83 -17.72
CA ALA A 9 -36.55 -34.04 -18.63
C ALA A 9 -36.98 -33.98 -20.11
N GLN A 10 -38.18 -34.47 -20.44
CA GLN A 10 -38.74 -34.42 -21.81
C GLN A 10 -39.10 -33.00 -22.28
N ARG A 11 -39.25 -32.03 -21.36
CA ARG A 11 -39.52 -30.62 -21.68
C ARG A 11 -38.26 -29.73 -21.69
N GLY A 12 -37.07 -30.32 -21.71
CA GLY A 12 -35.80 -29.58 -21.81
C GLY A 12 -35.25 -29.06 -20.47
N PHE A 13 -35.88 -29.39 -19.34
CA PHE A 13 -35.35 -29.01 -18.02
C PHE A 13 -34.29 -30.02 -17.55
N VAL A 14 -33.11 -29.51 -17.21
CA VAL A 14 -32.01 -30.32 -16.67
C VAL A 14 -32.34 -30.67 -15.21
N VAL A 15 -32.68 -31.93 -14.96
CA VAL A 15 -32.95 -32.44 -13.61
C VAL A 15 -31.62 -32.75 -12.91
N PRO A 16 -31.39 -32.32 -11.65
CA PRO A 16 -30.13 -32.59 -10.97
C PRO A 16 -29.94 -34.09 -10.72
N THR A 17 -29.06 -34.71 -11.51
CA THR A 17 -28.53 -36.05 -11.21
C THR A 17 -27.69 -35.96 -9.95
N ARG A 18 -27.86 -36.92 -9.02
CA ARG A 18 -27.07 -37.02 -7.79
C ARG A 18 -25.60 -36.77 -8.10
N LEU A 19 -25.04 -35.78 -7.41
CA LEU A 19 -23.63 -35.41 -7.45
C LEU A 19 -22.80 -36.68 -7.22
N ASN A 20 -22.20 -37.22 -8.28
CA ASN A 20 -21.07 -38.12 -8.09
C ASN A 20 -19.98 -37.26 -7.45
N ALA A 21 -19.68 -37.53 -6.18
CA ALA A 21 -18.62 -36.84 -5.45
C ALA A 21 -17.31 -37.02 -6.23
N ALA A 22 -16.85 -35.95 -6.88
CA ALA A 22 -15.47 -35.89 -7.34
C ALA A 22 -14.58 -35.85 -6.09
N ALA A 23 -13.39 -36.48 -6.14
CA ALA A 23 -12.44 -36.44 -5.02
C ALA A 23 -12.06 -35.00 -4.62
N TYR A 24 -12.13 -34.06 -5.57
CA TYR A 24 -12.11 -32.63 -5.33
C TYR A 24 -13.22 -31.96 -6.16
N GLU A 25 -14.17 -31.30 -5.51
CA GLU A 25 -15.32 -30.64 -6.16
C GLU A 25 -14.89 -29.53 -7.12
N SER A 26 -13.78 -28.84 -6.83
CA SER A 26 -13.18 -27.79 -7.68
C SER A 26 -12.67 -28.30 -9.03
N ALA A 27 -12.33 -29.59 -9.15
CA ALA A 27 -11.95 -30.23 -10.41
C ALA A 27 -13.15 -30.91 -11.11
N GLY A 28 -14.34 -30.85 -10.51
CA GLY A 28 -15.53 -31.55 -10.97
C GLY A 28 -16.16 -30.90 -12.19
N THR A 29 -15.80 -31.34 -13.40
CA THR A 29 -16.33 -30.78 -14.67
C THR A 29 -17.83 -30.97 -14.92
N ARG A 30 -18.55 -31.68 -14.03
CA ARG A 30 -19.96 -32.07 -14.21
C ARG A 30 -20.95 -31.23 -13.41
N GLY A 31 -20.50 -30.44 -12.43
CA GLY A 31 -21.38 -29.54 -11.66
C GLY A 31 -21.64 -28.24 -12.40
N ALA A 32 -22.88 -27.72 -12.37
CA ALA A 32 -23.24 -26.45 -13.02
C ALA A 32 -22.34 -25.27 -12.58
N ARG A 33 -21.91 -25.28 -11.31
CA ARG A 33 -20.99 -24.27 -10.75
C ARG A 33 -19.56 -24.36 -11.30
N ALA A 34 -19.08 -25.57 -11.58
CA ALA A 34 -17.73 -25.78 -12.10
C ALA A 34 -17.67 -25.65 -13.63
N LYS A 35 -18.79 -25.84 -14.34
CA LYS A 35 -18.86 -25.71 -15.80
C LYS A 35 -18.53 -24.29 -16.29
N SER A 36 -18.90 -23.26 -15.53
CA SER A 36 -18.59 -21.85 -15.85
C SER A 36 -17.23 -21.38 -15.30
N TRP A 37 -16.54 -22.19 -14.49
CA TRP A 37 -15.23 -21.85 -13.97
C TRP A 37 -14.15 -22.21 -14.99
N GLN A 38 -13.76 -21.25 -15.83
CA GLN A 38 -12.62 -21.37 -16.72
C GLN A 38 -11.36 -20.82 -16.04
N ALA A 39 -10.48 -21.71 -15.58
CA ALA A 39 -9.19 -21.34 -14.98
C ALA A 39 -8.08 -21.37 -16.03
N SER A 40 -7.20 -20.36 -16.02
CA SER A 40 -6.02 -20.33 -16.88
C SER A 40 -4.93 -21.27 -16.36
N SER A 41 -4.25 -21.98 -17.27
CA SER A 41 -3.07 -22.81 -16.97
C SER A 41 -1.74 -22.04 -17.12
N ALA A 42 -1.79 -20.71 -17.26
CA ALA A 42 -0.61 -19.89 -17.53
C ALA A 42 0.47 -20.02 -16.44
N GLY A 43 1.72 -20.22 -16.89
CA GLY A 43 2.91 -20.13 -16.04
C GLY A 43 3.07 -18.71 -15.44
N PRO A 44 3.90 -18.56 -14.39
CA PRO A 44 4.03 -17.29 -13.67
C PRO A 44 4.46 -16.13 -14.55
N ASN A 45 5.37 -16.38 -15.50
CA ASN A 45 5.86 -15.33 -16.40
C ASN A 45 4.88 -15.06 -17.55
N ALA A 46 4.20 -16.09 -18.07
CA ALA A 46 3.21 -15.94 -19.12
C ALA A 46 1.97 -15.14 -18.66
N SER A 47 1.50 -15.35 -17.43
CA SER A 47 0.36 -14.59 -16.88
C SER A 47 0.65 -13.09 -16.75
N VAL A 48 1.92 -12.74 -16.51
CA VAL A 48 2.40 -11.37 -16.37
C VAL A 48 2.53 -10.69 -17.74
N VAL A 49 3.11 -11.36 -18.74
CA VAL A 49 3.38 -10.78 -20.08
C VAL A 49 2.17 -10.09 -20.69
N GLN A 50 1.00 -10.71 -20.59
CA GLN A 50 -0.21 -10.23 -21.25
C GLN A 50 -0.91 -9.12 -20.47
N ASN A 51 -0.84 -9.13 -19.14
CA ASN A 51 -1.74 -8.35 -18.30
C ASN A 51 -1.04 -7.25 -17.51
N LEU A 52 0.26 -7.38 -17.22
CA LEU A 52 0.97 -6.50 -16.30
C LEU A 52 0.91 -5.01 -16.68
N PRO A 53 1.14 -4.60 -17.95
CA PRO A 53 1.03 -3.18 -18.32
C PRO A 53 -0.35 -2.60 -18.01
N LEU A 54 -1.42 -3.30 -18.42
CA LEU A 54 -2.79 -2.86 -18.18
C LEU A 54 -3.14 -2.84 -16.68
N MET A 55 -2.65 -3.82 -15.92
CA MET A 55 -2.84 -3.87 -14.46
C MET A 55 -2.18 -2.67 -13.78
N ARG A 56 -0.97 -2.27 -14.19
CA ARG A 56 -0.30 -1.07 -13.68
C ARG A 56 -1.06 0.19 -14.01
N HIS A 57 -1.49 0.35 -15.27
CA HIS A 57 -2.24 1.54 -15.68
C HIS A 57 -3.54 1.69 -14.86
N ARG A 58 -4.28 0.58 -14.68
CA ARG A 58 -5.48 0.56 -13.83
C ARG A 58 -5.18 0.81 -12.36
N ALA A 59 -4.09 0.25 -11.83
CA ALA A 59 -3.69 0.49 -10.44
C ALA A 59 -3.33 1.96 -10.20
N ARG A 60 -2.50 2.56 -11.06
CA ARG A 60 -2.14 3.99 -10.99
C ARG A 60 -3.38 4.88 -11.15
N ASP A 61 -4.32 4.51 -12.01
CA ASP A 61 -5.56 5.25 -12.18
C ASP A 61 -6.45 5.20 -10.93
N ALA A 62 -6.68 4.00 -10.39
CA ALA A 62 -7.41 3.81 -9.14
C ALA A 62 -6.74 4.59 -7.99
N ILE A 63 -5.41 4.60 -7.88
CA ILE A 63 -4.71 5.36 -6.84
C ILE A 63 -4.91 6.88 -6.97
N ARG A 64 -5.14 7.39 -8.19
CA ARG A 64 -5.40 8.82 -8.42
C ARG A 64 -6.85 9.19 -8.14
N ASN A 65 -7.79 8.32 -8.50
CA ASN A 65 -9.21 8.65 -8.57
C ASN A 65 -10.05 8.02 -7.45
N ASP A 66 -9.68 6.84 -6.95
CA ASP A 66 -10.41 6.11 -5.91
C ASP A 66 -9.79 6.35 -4.52
N PRO A 67 -10.56 6.88 -3.54
CA PRO A 67 -10.05 7.21 -2.21
C PRO A 67 -9.62 5.98 -1.40
N TRP A 68 -10.24 4.82 -1.62
CA TRP A 68 -9.91 3.58 -0.93
C TRP A 68 -8.61 2.99 -1.45
N ALA A 69 -8.40 2.99 -2.77
CA ALA A 69 -7.14 2.57 -3.40
C ALA A 69 -5.98 3.46 -2.95
N LYS A 70 -6.17 4.80 -2.96
CA LYS A 70 -5.18 5.76 -2.47
C LYS A 70 -4.81 5.48 -1.01
N THR A 71 -5.80 5.26 -0.15
CA THR A 71 -5.60 5.01 1.28
C THR A 71 -4.90 3.68 1.52
N ALA A 72 -5.27 2.61 0.81
CA ALA A 72 -4.63 1.30 0.92
C ALA A 72 -3.11 1.40 0.68
N ILE A 73 -2.71 2.02 -0.43
CA ILE A 73 -1.29 2.18 -0.76
C ILE A 73 -0.58 3.09 0.26
N ALA A 74 -1.21 4.19 0.66
CA ALA A 74 -0.61 5.09 1.66
C ALA A 74 -0.35 4.37 2.99
N ARG A 75 -1.30 3.55 3.47
CA ARG A 75 -1.16 2.78 4.71
C ARG A 75 -0.11 1.68 4.58
N LEU A 76 -0.06 0.96 3.46
CA LEU A 76 0.97 -0.07 3.25
C LEU A 76 2.37 0.55 3.25
N VAL A 77 2.56 1.67 2.56
CA VAL A 77 3.85 2.37 2.52
C VAL A 77 4.25 2.87 3.91
N SER A 78 3.34 3.56 4.62
CA SER A 78 3.64 4.11 5.94
C SER A 78 3.94 3.04 6.98
N ASN A 79 3.24 1.89 6.94
CA ASN A 79 3.50 0.79 7.87
C ASN A 79 4.77 0.02 7.50
N THR A 80 5.12 -0.07 6.21
CA THR A 80 6.30 -0.81 5.75
C THR A 80 7.60 -0.03 5.92
N ILE A 81 7.63 1.25 5.60
CA ILE A 81 8.87 2.06 5.68
C ILE A 81 8.88 2.95 6.91
N GLY A 82 7.75 3.57 7.25
CA GLY A 82 7.69 4.52 8.36
C GLY A 82 8.63 5.70 8.15
N THR A 83 9.48 5.98 9.14
CA THR A 83 10.57 6.98 9.05
C THR A 83 11.81 6.49 8.31
N GLY A 84 11.82 5.24 7.85
CA GLY A 84 12.96 4.61 7.19
C GLY A 84 13.49 3.39 7.95
N ILE A 85 14.15 2.51 7.20
CA ILE A 85 14.87 1.35 7.71
C ILE A 85 16.35 1.74 7.82
N GLN A 86 16.87 1.70 9.05
CA GLN A 86 18.21 2.19 9.38
C GLN A 86 19.26 1.09 9.31
N ALA A 87 20.47 1.46 8.91
CA ALA A 87 21.65 0.58 8.89
C ALA A 87 22.49 0.77 10.15
N HIS A 88 22.73 -0.31 10.87
CA HIS A 88 23.68 -0.35 11.99
C HIS A 88 24.87 -1.24 11.59
N PRO A 89 26.04 -0.66 11.28
CA PRO A 89 27.24 -1.43 10.95
C PRO A 89 27.63 -2.41 12.06
N GLN A 90 28.18 -3.57 11.69
CA GLN A 90 28.54 -4.65 12.62
C GLN A 90 29.98 -5.14 12.37
N HIS A 91 30.86 -4.22 11.96
CA HIS A 91 32.29 -4.50 11.83
C HIS A 91 32.89 -4.89 13.21
N PRO A 92 33.85 -5.83 13.31
CA PRO A 92 34.42 -6.23 14.60
C PRO A 92 35.13 -5.08 15.35
N ASP A 93 35.83 -4.23 14.61
CA ASP A 93 36.50 -3.03 15.13
C ASP A 93 35.50 -1.90 15.39
N ALA A 94 35.50 -1.35 16.62
CA ALA A 94 34.60 -0.29 17.05
C ALA A 94 34.86 1.05 16.38
N ASP A 95 36.12 1.38 16.08
CA ASP A 95 36.47 2.63 15.43
C ASP A 95 35.95 2.65 13.99
N VAL A 96 36.15 1.53 13.27
CA VAL A 96 35.61 1.35 11.92
C VAL A 96 34.08 1.38 11.94
N ARG A 97 33.40 0.77 12.92
CA ARG A 97 31.92 0.85 13.01
C ARG A 97 31.43 2.28 13.15
N ARG A 98 32.07 3.06 14.02
CA ARG A 98 31.72 4.47 14.26
C ARG A 98 31.95 5.32 13.02
N GLU A 99 33.08 5.15 12.34
CA GLU A 99 33.39 5.86 11.09
C GLU A 99 32.42 5.47 9.97
N GLN A 100 32.09 4.18 9.83
CA GLN A 100 31.08 3.70 8.89
C GLN A 100 29.71 4.32 9.16
N LYS A 101 29.31 4.42 10.43
CA LYS A 101 28.03 5.01 10.82
C LYS A 101 27.98 6.49 10.47
N GLN A 102 29.00 7.26 10.88
CA GLN A 102 29.09 8.68 10.59
C GLN A 102 29.06 8.95 9.07
N LEU A 103 29.90 8.25 8.31
CA LEU A 103 29.96 8.42 6.86
C LEU A 103 28.66 8.00 6.16
N TRP A 104 27.96 6.99 6.70
CA TRP A 104 26.65 6.58 6.18
C TRP A 104 25.59 7.66 6.42
N ASP A 105 25.57 8.25 7.61
CA ASP A 105 24.65 9.33 7.94
C ASP A 105 24.92 10.57 7.06
N ASP A 106 26.18 10.95 6.86
CA ASP A 106 26.60 12.01 5.94
C ASP A 106 26.18 11.72 4.48
N SER A 107 26.33 10.47 4.04
CA SER A 107 25.94 10.06 2.67
C SER A 107 24.43 9.99 2.48
N SER A 108 23.66 9.80 3.56
CA SER A 108 22.23 9.46 3.47
C SER A 108 21.40 10.53 2.76
N GLY A 109 21.77 11.81 2.92
CA GLY A 109 21.13 12.95 2.24
C GLY A 109 21.59 13.17 0.80
N GLU A 110 22.66 12.51 0.36
CA GLU A 110 23.31 12.74 -0.93
C GLU A 110 23.11 11.58 -1.94
N LEU A 111 22.52 10.47 -1.47
CA LEU A 111 22.39 9.24 -2.24
C LEU A 111 21.42 9.35 -3.43
N ASP A 112 20.51 10.32 -3.47
CA ASP A 112 19.58 10.48 -4.58
C ASP A 112 20.25 11.11 -5.81
N ALA A 113 20.25 10.37 -6.93
CA ALA A 113 20.77 10.85 -8.19
C ALA A 113 19.97 12.02 -8.77
N ASP A 114 18.69 12.15 -8.41
CA ASP A 114 17.81 13.23 -8.85
C ASP A 114 17.83 14.43 -7.88
N GLY A 115 18.37 14.25 -6.66
CA GLY A 115 18.59 15.30 -5.67
C GLY A 115 17.32 15.81 -4.98
N VAL A 116 16.23 15.02 -4.97
CA VAL A 116 14.94 15.40 -4.39
C VAL A 116 14.73 14.79 -3.01
N HIS A 117 15.23 13.58 -2.79
CA HIS A 117 15.00 12.80 -1.58
C HIS A 117 16.30 12.45 -0.86
N ASP A 118 16.22 12.26 0.45
CA ASP A 118 17.23 11.50 1.18
C ASP A 118 17.01 9.99 0.98
N LEU A 119 17.88 9.16 1.55
CA LEU A 119 17.76 7.71 1.47
C LEU A 119 16.40 7.19 1.97
N TYR A 120 15.85 7.77 3.03
CA TYR A 120 14.60 7.32 3.64
C TYR A 120 13.37 7.73 2.81
N GLY A 121 13.41 8.92 2.20
CA GLY A 121 12.49 9.35 1.16
C GLY A 121 12.54 8.43 -0.06
N LEU A 122 13.72 8.02 -0.50
CA LEU A 122 13.88 7.03 -1.56
C LEU A 122 13.31 5.65 -1.18
N GLN A 123 13.49 5.19 0.07
CA GLN A 123 12.84 3.96 0.54
C GLN A 123 11.31 4.07 0.45
N THR A 124 10.76 5.24 0.82
CA THR A 124 9.32 5.51 0.75
C THR A 124 8.81 5.52 -0.69
N LEU A 125 9.52 6.19 -1.60
CA LEU A 125 9.18 6.24 -3.02
C LEU A 125 9.30 4.86 -3.68
N ALA A 126 10.36 4.12 -3.36
CA ALA A 126 10.55 2.74 -3.81
C ALA A 126 9.42 1.82 -3.32
N ALA A 127 9.02 1.94 -2.05
CA ALA A 127 7.89 1.18 -1.52
C ALA A 127 6.57 1.55 -2.20
N ARG A 128 6.36 2.84 -2.49
CA ARG A 128 5.17 3.30 -3.23
C ARG A 128 5.11 2.67 -4.62
N ALA A 129 6.19 2.73 -5.39
CA ALA A 129 6.28 2.11 -6.71
C ALA A 129 6.11 0.58 -6.63
N PHE A 130 6.70 -0.06 -5.62
CA PHE A 130 6.54 -1.48 -5.36
C PHE A 130 5.07 -1.88 -5.16
N PHE A 131 4.31 -1.17 -4.32
CA PHE A 131 2.90 -1.54 -4.09
C PHE A 131 1.98 -1.13 -5.25
N SER A 132 2.22 0.03 -5.88
CA SER A 132 1.38 0.52 -6.98
C SER A 132 1.62 -0.24 -8.28
N ASP A 133 2.88 -0.57 -8.58
CA ASP A 133 3.28 -1.09 -9.89
C ASP A 133 3.73 -2.57 -9.81
N GLY A 134 3.87 -3.09 -8.60
CA GLY A 134 4.30 -4.45 -8.28
C GLY A 134 5.80 -4.61 -8.07
N GLU A 135 6.60 -3.67 -8.58
CA GLU A 135 8.05 -3.72 -8.53
C GLU A 135 8.67 -2.33 -8.72
N VAL A 136 9.93 -2.20 -8.30
CA VAL A 136 10.76 -1.04 -8.58
C VAL A 136 12.19 -1.49 -8.89
N LEU A 137 12.86 -0.76 -9.78
CA LEU A 137 14.25 -0.97 -10.09
C LEU A 137 15.08 0.15 -9.45
N VAL A 138 16.19 -0.22 -8.82
CA VAL A 138 17.17 0.73 -8.30
C VAL A 138 18.44 0.56 -9.09
N ARG A 139 18.95 1.63 -9.68
CA ARG A 139 20.20 1.61 -10.44
C ARG A 139 21.29 2.36 -9.68
N ARG A 140 22.44 1.70 -9.50
CA ARG A 140 23.66 2.35 -8.98
C ARG A 140 24.23 3.34 -10.01
N ARG A 141 24.61 4.52 -9.54
CA ARG A 141 25.30 5.57 -10.30
C ARG A 141 26.58 5.94 -9.58
N LEU A 142 27.71 5.43 -10.06
CA LEU A 142 29.01 5.91 -9.59
C LEU A 142 29.24 7.32 -10.14
N ARG A 143 29.75 8.21 -9.28
CA ARG A 143 30.05 9.60 -9.62
C ARG A 143 31.56 9.83 -9.61
N PRO A 144 32.06 10.83 -10.35
CA PRO A 144 33.47 11.19 -10.24
C PRO A 144 33.75 11.80 -8.85
N PRO A 145 34.97 11.65 -8.30
CA PRO A 145 35.32 12.19 -6.97
C PRO A 145 35.13 13.71 -6.83
N HIS A 146 35.25 14.46 -7.93
CA HIS A 146 35.04 15.91 -7.94
C HIS A 146 33.56 16.34 -7.86
N ALA A 147 32.63 15.39 -7.68
CA ALA A 147 31.20 15.69 -7.51
C ALA A 147 30.86 16.27 -6.12
N GLY A 148 31.81 16.25 -5.17
CA GLY A 148 31.61 16.84 -3.84
C GLY A 148 30.75 16.01 -2.89
N LEU A 149 30.49 14.74 -3.22
CA LEU A 149 29.75 13.80 -2.38
C LEU A 149 30.67 13.18 -1.32
N ALA A 150 30.14 12.91 -0.13
CA ALA A 150 30.86 12.19 0.94
C ALA A 150 31.36 10.82 0.45
N VAL A 151 30.52 10.10 -0.30
CA VAL A 151 30.89 8.89 -1.03
C VAL A 151 30.43 9.06 -2.48
N PRO A 152 31.29 8.84 -3.49
CA PRO A 152 30.97 9.12 -4.89
C PRO A 152 30.07 8.04 -5.52
N MET A 153 28.92 7.80 -4.90
CA MET A 153 27.90 6.85 -5.32
C MET A 153 26.53 7.43 -5.03
N GLN A 154 25.64 7.34 -6.01
CA GLN A 154 24.23 7.65 -5.88
C GLN A 154 23.40 6.49 -6.43
N ILE A 155 22.10 6.53 -6.16
CA ILE A 155 21.12 5.58 -6.67
C ILE A 155 20.01 6.32 -7.39
N GLN A 156 19.45 5.67 -8.40
CA GLN A 156 18.34 6.18 -9.18
C GLN A 156 17.20 5.16 -9.13
N LEU A 157 16.00 5.60 -8.74
CA LEU A 157 14.80 4.77 -8.84
C LEU A 157 14.27 4.82 -10.27
N LEU A 158 13.90 3.66 -10.79
CA LEU A 158 13.39 3.46 -12.13
C LEU A 158 12.09 2.68 -12.02
N GLU A 159 11.06 3.18 -12.70
CA GLU A 159 9.78 2.46 -12.79
C GLU A 159 9.95 1.14 -13.52
N GLY A 160 9.15 0.13 -13.13
CA GLY A 160 9.18 -1.19 -13.77
C GLY A 160 8.80 -1.16 -15.25
N ASP A 161 8.20 -0.08 -15.75
CA ASP A 161 7.80 0.11 -17.15
C ASP A 161 9.01 0.27 -18.08
N LEU A 162 10.14 0.75 -17.53
CA LEU A 162 11.42 0.80 -18.24
C LEU A 162 11.98 -0.59 -18.53
N LEU A 163 11.48 -1.64 -17.88
CA LEU A 163 11.84 -3.02 -18.16
C LEU A 163 10.74 -3.67 -19.03
N PRO A 164 10.96 -3.83 -20.34
CA PRO A 164 9.92 -4.25 -21.27
C PRO A 164 9.52 -5.71 -21.04
N VAL A 165 8.26 -5.93 -20.66
CA VAL A 165 7.70 -7.27 -20.41
C VAL A 165 7.64 -8.11 -21.69
N THR A 166 7.58 -7.47 -22.85
CA THR A 166 7.49 -8.12 -24.17
C THR A 166 8.84 -8.62 -24.68
N LYS A 167 9.97 -8.19 -24.10
CA LYS A 167 11.29 -8.63 -24.53
C LYS A 167 11.56 -10.04 -23.99
N ASN A 168 11.30 -11.02 -24.84
CA ASN A 168 11.51 -12.44 -24.58
C ASN A 168 12.22 -13.05 -25.78
N GLU A 169 13.45 -13.51 -25.62
CA GLU A 169 14.23 -14.09 -26.71
C GLU A 169 15.29 -15.05 -26.17
N PRO A 170 15.49 -16.22 -26.80
CA PRO A 170 16.64 -17.06 -26.50
C PRO A 170 17.90 -16.36 -27.02
N ILE A 171 19.00 -16.44 -26.26
CA ILE A 171 20.28 -15.87 -26.63
C ILE A 171 21.39 -16.92 -26.50
N PRO A 172 22.53 -16.79 -27.21
CA PRO A 172 23.67 -17.66 -26.95
C PRO A 172 24.11 -17.55 -25.48
N GLY A 173 24.16 -18.68 -24.76
CA GLY A 173 24.55 -18.72 -23.35
C GLY A 173 23.45 -18.37 -22.36
N GLY A 174 22.17 -18.34 -22.77
CA GLY A 174 21.06 -18.09 -21.86
C GLY A 174 19.74 -17.72 -22.53
N GLU A 175 18.91 -16.95 -21.83
CA GLU A 175 17.65 -16.45 -22.35
C GLU A 175 17.25 -15.12 -21.71
N ILE A 176 16.42 -14.35 -22.40
CA ILE A 176 15.80 -13.15 -21.86
C ILE A 176 14.33 -13.45 -21.60
N ILE A 177 13.90 -13.25 -20.37
CA ILE A 177 12.51 -13.41 -19.91
C ILE A 177 12.03 -12.08 -19.34
N ASN A 178 10.97 -11.52 -19.91
CA ASN A 178 10.35 -10.26 -19.46
C ASN A 178 11.37 -9.10 -19.28
N GLY A 179 12.35 -9.01 -20.18
CA GLY A 179 13.42 -8.02 -20.16
C GLY A 179 14.61 -8.33 -19.23
N VAL A 180 14.55 -9.41 -18.45
CA VAL A 180 15.66 -9.86 -17.59
C VAL A 180 16.43 -10.97 -18.30
N GLU A 181 17.75 -10.82 -18.39
CA GLU A 181 18.65 -11.78 -19.01
C GLU A 181 19.17 -12.76 -17.96
N PHE A 182 19.07 -14.05 -18.28
CA PHE A 182 19.54 -15.17 -17.47
C PHE A 182 20.65 -15.92 -18.22
N ASN A 183 21.65 -16.43 -17.49
CA ASN A 183 22.64 -17.37 -18.04
C ASN A 183 22.07 -18.81 -18.08
N GLU A 184 22.87 -19.76 -18.59
CA GLU A 184 22.51 -21.18 -18.64
C GLU A 184 22.21 -21.79 -17.25
N ASP A 185 22.82 -21.25 -16.20
CA ASP A 185 22.61 -21.67 -14.80
C ASP A 185 21.34 -21.07 -14.16
N GLY A 186 20.63 -20.18 -14.88
CA GLY A 186 19.43 -19.50 -14.38
C GLY A 186 19.70 -18.31 -13.46
N GLU A 187 20.93 -17.80 -13.42
CA GLU A 187 21.31 -16.59 -12.69
C GLU A 187 21.01 -15.34 -13.51
N ARG A 188 20.56 -14.27 -12.84
CA ARG A 188 20.31 -12.97 -13.48
C ARG A 188 21.64 -12.29 -13.80
N VAL A 189 21.91 -12.07 -15.09
CA VAL A 189 23.18 -11.47 -15.55
C VAL A 189 23.02 -10.03 -16.04
N ALA A 190 21.87 -9.66 -16.59
CA ALA A 190 21.60 -8.30 -17.05
C ALA A 190 20.11 -7.95 -17.08
N TYR A 191 19.81 -6.66 -17.17
CA TYR A 191 18.50 -6.09 -17.39
C TYR A 191 18.52 -5.27 -18.68
N HIS A 192 17.52 -5.45 -19.53
CA HIS A 192 17.37 -4.72 -20.79
C HIS A 192 16.42 -3.54 -20.57
N LEU A 193 16.96 -2.37 -20.27
CA LEU A 193 16.15 -1.20 -19.91
C LEU A 193 15.89 -0.29 -21.10
N LEU A 194 14.67 0.15 -21.28
CA LEU A 194 14.31 1.22 -22.21
C LEU A 194 15.06 2.51 -21.81
N ARG A 195 15.52 3.26 -22.80
CA ARG A 195 16.20 4.55 -22.55
C ARG A 195 15.26 5.62 -22.02
N ARG A 196 13.97 5.50 -22.32
CA ARG A 196 12.92 6.45 -21.95
C ARG A 196 11.70 5.71 -21.48
N HIS A 197 10.94 6.35 -20.60
CA HIS A 197 9.72 5.77 -20.08
C HIS A 197 8.67 5.69 -21.21
N PRO A 198 8.03 4.53 -21.44
CA PRO A 198 7.15 4.32 -22.59
C PRO A 198 5.86 5.15 -22.53
N GLY A 199 5.47 5.65 -21.35
CA GLY A 199 4.31 6.52 -21.15
C GLY A 199 4.58 8.02 -21.30
N GLU A 200 5.79 8.44 -21.67
CA GLU A 200 6.12 9.87 -21.88
C GLU A 200 5.51 10.38 -23.19
N TYR A 201 4.57 11.33 -23.10
CA TYR A 201 3.94 11.95 -24.26
C TYR A 201 4.87 13.02 -24.89
N ASN A 202 4.85 13.15 -26.23
CA ASN A 202 5.47 14.25 -26.99
C ASN A 202 7.01 14.41 -26.92
N ARG A 203 7.79 13.40 -26.50
CA ARG A 203 9.25 13.40 -26.66
C ARG A 203 9.68 12.44 -27.77
N PHE A 204 10.45 12.94 -28.75
CA PHE A 204 10.94 12.25 -29.96
C PHE A 204 10.85 10.71 -29.96
N ALA A 205 9.94 10.17 -30.78
CA ALA A 205 9.52 8.76 -30.81
C ALA A 205 10.57 7.75 -31.33
N GLY A 206 11.70 8.20 -31.87
CA GLY A 206 12.68 7.32 -32.55
C GLY A 206 13.47 6.37 -31.64
N ASP A 207 13.47 6.60 -30.31
CA ASP A 207 14.29 5.85 -29.34
C ASP A 207 13.44 5.11 -28.28
N ALA A 208 12.11 5.10 -28.43
CA ALA A 208 11.18 4.61 -27.40
C ALA A 208 11.22 3.08 -27.19
N THR A 209 11.73 2.33 -28.16
CA THR A 209 11.83 0.86 -28.10
C THR A 209 13.27 0.35 -27.96
N GLN A 210 14.27 1.24 -27.99
CA GLN A 210 15.66 0.83 -27.83
C GLN A 210 15.94 0.49 -26.37
N THR A 211 16.37 -0.75 -26.15
CA THR A 211 16.84 -1.21 -24.85
C THR A 211 18.36 -1.10 -24.74
N VAL A 212 18.83 -0.72 -23.56
CA VAL A 212 20.23 -0.77 -23.16
C VAL A 212 20.39 -1.93 -22.19
N ARG A 213 21.34 -2.83 -22.49
CA ARG A 213 21.74 -3.90 -21.59
C ARG A 213 22.52 -3.30 -20.42
N VAL A 214 22.02 -3.46 -19.20
CA VAL A 214 22.65 -3.03 -17.96
C VAL A 214 23.01 -4.26 -17.13
N PRO A 215 24.26 -4.41 -16.66
CA PRO A 215 24.65 -5.53 -15.80
C PRO A 215 23.75 -5.67 -14.57
N ALA A 216 23.44 -6.92 -14.19
CA ALA A 216 22.64 -7.18 -12.99
C ALA A 216 23.34 -6.73 -11.70
N ASP A 217 24.67 -6.53 -11.72
CA ASP A 217 25.37 -6.04 -10.54
C ASP A 217 25.05 -4.58 -10.20
N GLU A 218 24.61 -3.79 -11.19
CA GLU A 218 24.22 -2.39 -11.06
C GLU A 218 22.74 -2.18 -10.70
N ILE A 219 21.94 -3.24 -10.71
CA ILE A 219 20.49 -3.18 -10.50
C ILE A 219 20.09 -3.90 -9.21
N ALA A 220 19.23 -3.26 -8.43
CA ALA A 220 18.44 -3.88 -7.39
C ALA A 220 17.00 -3.95 -7.90
N HIS A 221 16.53 -5.14 -8.25
CA HIS A 221 15.15 -5.35 -8.67
C HIS A 221 14.33 -5.80 -7.48
N VAL A 222 13.47 -4.92 -7.00
CA VAL A 222 12.69 -5.13 -5.79
C VAL A 222 11.26 -5.50 -6.17
N PHE A 223 10.85 -6.72 -5.85
CA PHE A 223 9.51 -7.24 -6.13
C PHE A 223 9.12 -8.40 -5.20
N HIS A 224 7.82 -8.64 -5.07
CA HIS A 224 7.29 -9.78 -4.32
C HIS A 224 7.07 -10.98 -5.24
N GLY A 225 7.85 -12.04 -5.07
CA GLY A 225 7.64 -13.31 -5.76
C GLY A 225 6.55 -14.15 -5.10
N LEU A 226 5.37 -14.23 -5.71
CA LEU A 226 4.24 -15.03 -5.21
C LEU A 226 4.27 -16.48 -5.73
N ARG A 227 4.93 -16.71 -6.86
CA ARG A 227 5.11 -18.03 -7.47
C ARG A 227 6.60 -18.31 -7.71
N PRO A 228 7.08 -19.55 -7.50
CA PRO A 228 8.43 -19.94 -7.86
C PRO A 228 8.73 -19.63 -9.35
N GLY A 229 9.91 -19.07 -9.63
CA GLY A 229 10.33 -18.71 -10.99
C GLY A 229 9.69 -17.43 -11.56
N GLN A 230 8.91 -16.69 -10.77
CA GLN A 230 8.35 -15.40 -11.16
C GLN A 230 9.46 -14.35 -11.32
N VAL A 231 9.52 -13.71 -12.48
CA VAL A 231 10.57 -12.73 -12.82
C VAL A 231 10.16 -11.30 -12.49
N ARG A 232 8.86 -10.99 -12.55
CA ARG A 232 8.32 -9.62 -12.41
C ARG A 232 7.29 -9.55 -11.29
N GLY A 233 7.22 -8.40 -10.64
CA GLY A 233 6.19 -8.11 -9.64
C GLY A 233 4.83 -7.79 -10.24
N VAL A 234 3.78 -7.89 -9.42
CA VAL A 234 2.39 -7.58 -9.79
C VAL A 234 1.85 -6.54 -8.78
N PRO A 235 1.12 -5.51 -9.23
CA PRO A 235 0.52 -4.52 -8.33
C PRO A 235 -0.31 -5.13 -7.19
N GLU A 236 -0.21 -4.55 -5.99
CA GLU A 236 -0.92 -5.06 -4.81
C GLU A 236 -2.44 -5.00 -5.00
N LEU A 237 -2.93 -3.94 -5.66
CA LEU A 237 -4.37 -3.75 -5.93
C LEU A 237 -4.93 -4.71 -7.00
N SER A 238 -4.09 -5.52 -7.65
CA SER A 238 -4.46 -6.34 -8.81
C SER A 238 -5.75 -7.15 -8.67
N THR A 239 -6.03 -7.68 -7.48
CA THR A 239 -7.19 -8.54 -7.23
C THR A 239 -8.47 -7.76 -6.88
N VAL A 240 -8.38 -6.46 -6.57
CA VAL A 240 -9.52 -5.63 -6.15
C VAL A 240 -9.92 -4.57 -7.18
N LEU A 241 -9.09 -4.24 -8.18
CA LEU A 241 -9.35 -3.11 -9.10
C LEU A 241 -10.74 -3.11 -9.74
N LEU A 242 -11.19 -4.26 -10.26
CA LEU A 242 -12.52 -4.36 -10.88
C LEU A 242 -13.66 -4.18 -9.86
N ARG A 243 -13.44 -4.62 -8.62
CA ARG A 243 -14.38 -4.44 -7.52
C ARG A 243 -14.46 -2.97 -7.15
N LEU A 244 -13.32 -2.30 -6.91
CA LEU A 244 -13.30 -0.87 -6.59
C LEU A 244 -13.98 -0.04 -7.68
N HIS A 245 -13.66 -0.28 -8.94
CA HIS A 245 -14.32 0.41 -10.04
C HIS A 245 -15.84 0.17 -10.09
N SER A 246 -16.30 -1.04 -9.77
CA SER A 246 -17.74 -1.33 -9.71
C SER A 246 -18.41 -0.67 -8.49
N LEU A 247 -17.68 -0.51 -7.38
CA LEU A 247 -18.17 0.17 -6.18
C LEU A 247 -18.29 1.67 -6.41
N ASP A 248 -17.33 2.27 -7.09
CA ASP A 248 -17.36 3.69 -7.47
C ASP A 248 -18.60 4.00 -8.32
N ASN A 249 -18.83 3.23 -9.39
CA ASN A 249 -20.03 3.34 -10.22
C ASN A 249 -21.33 3.11 -9.44
N PHE A 250 -21.31 2.22 -8.44
CA PHE A 250 -22.47 1.95 -7.59
C PHE A 250 -22.76 3.12 -6.65
N ASP A 251 -21.71 3.72 -6.07
CA ASP A 251 -21.82 4.85 -5.17
C ASP A 251 -22.37 6.07 -5.92
N ASP A 252 -21.82 6.37 -7.10
CA ASP A 252 -22.35 7.41 -8.01
C ASP A 252 -23.83 7.21 -8.33
N ALA A 253 -24.24 5.96 -8.61
CA ALA A 253 -25.63 5.65 -8.90
C ALA A 253 -26.55 5.82 -7.67
N VAL A 254 -26.03 5.60 -6.45
CA VAL A 254 -26.77 5.85 -5.22
C VAL A 254 -26.87 7.35 -4.94
N LEU A 255 -25.78 8.10 -5.12
CA LEU A 255 -25.76 9.56 -5.00
C LEU A 255 -26.73 10.20 -5.99
N PHE A 256 -26.66 9.83 -7.26
CA PHE A 256 -27.58 10.32 -8.29
C PHE A 256 -29.04 9.99 -7.97
N ARG A 257 -29.32 8.76 -7.50
CA ARG A 257 -30.67 8.39 -7.06
C ARG A 257 -31.13 9.27 -5.90
N GLN A 258 -30.25 9.57 -4.94
CA GLN A 258 -30.57 10.43 -3.81
C GLN A 258 -30.82 11.87 -4.27
N GLU A 259 -30.02 12.41 -5.19
CA GLU A 259 -30.23 13.73 -5.80
C GLU A 259 -31.59 13.80 -6.51
N VAL A 260 -31.89 12.83 -7.38
CA VAL A 260 -33.21 12.73 -8.03
C VAL A 260 -34.31 12.58 -7.00
N SER A 261 -34.09 11.85 -5.91
CA SER A 261 -35.09 11.69 -4.87
C SER A 261 -35.37 12.96 -4.08
N ASN A 262 -34.38 13.85 -3.99
CA ASN A 262 -34.51 15.16 -3.38
C ASN A 262 -35.17 16.18 -4.31
N LEU A 263 -35.22 15.91 -5.62
CA LEU A 263 -35.98 16.75 -6.57
C LEU A 263 -37.47 16.53 -6.32
N PHE A 264 -38.06 17.50 -5.62
CA PHE A 264 -39.48 17.51 -5.29
C PHE A 264 -40.30 17.77 -6.56
N ALA A 265 -40.91 16.73 -7.13
CA ALA A 265 -41.81 16.84 -8.28
C ALA A 265 -43.25 16.53 -7.84
N GLY A 266 -44.11 17.55 -7.85
CA GLY A 266 -45.55 17.41 -7.70
C GLY A 266 -46.22 17.41 -9.07
N PHE A 267 -47.09 16.45 -9.34
CA PHE A 267 -47.90 16.40 -10.55
C PHE A 267 -49.36 16.72 -10.20
N ILE A 268 -49.96 17.67 -10.94
CA ILE A 268 -51.40 17.94 -10.86
C ILE A 268 -52.11 16.99 -11.83
N VAL A 269 -52.89 16.06 -11.31
CA VAL A 269 -53.71 15.14 -12.10
C VAL A 269 -55.09 15.75 -12.27
N LYS A 270 -55.42 16.12 -13.51
CA LYS A 270 -56.75 16.63 -13.87
C LYS A 270 -57.66 15.48 -14.33
N PRO A 271 -58.93 15.45 -13.92
CA PRO A 271 -59.90 14.54 -14.51
C PRO A 271 -60.12 14.91 -15.99
N GLN A 272 -60.49 13.93 -16.84
CA GLN A 272 -60.85 14.20 -18.23
C GLN A 272 -61.97 15.26 -18.27
N ALA A 273 -61.68 16.41 -18.86
CA ALA A 273 -62.59 17.56 -18.84
C ALA A 273 -63.86 17.32 -19.67
N GLU A 274 -65.04 17.52 -19.06
CA GLU A 274 -66.15 18.14 -19.79
C GLU A 274 -65.84 19.63 -19.94
N VAL A 275 -66.05 20.16 -21.15
CA VAL A 275 -65.68 21.54 -21.53
C VAL A 275 -66.56 22.54 -20.78
N GLY A 276 -66.03 23.13 -19.71
CA GLY A 276 -66.60 24.27 -18.98
C GLY A 276 -65.79 25.56 -19.19
N PRO A 277 -66.35 26.76 -18.90
CA PRO A 277 -65.78 28.03 -19.34
C PRO A 277 -64.47 28.37 -18.61
N LEU A 278 -63.48 28.84 -19.37
CA LEU A 278 -62.16 29.24 -18.86
C LEU A 278 -62.22 30.59 -18.11
N GLY A 279 -61.81 30.58 -16.84
CA GLY A 279 -61.51 31.77 -16.04
C GLY A 279 -61.02 31.39 -14.63
N ASP A 280 -60.13 32.20 -14.05
CA ASP A 280 -59.68 32.07 -12.65
C ASP A 280 -60.86 32.33 -11.69
N PRO A 281 -61.26 31.35 -10.85
CA PRO A 281 -62.46 31.44 -10.02
C PRO A 281 -62.35 32.43 -8.84
N VAL A 282 -61.19 33.03 -8.57
CA VAL A 282 -61.02 33.98 -7.46
C VAL A 282 -60.85 35.43 -7.94
N SER A 283 -60.08 35.68 -9.01
CA SER A 283 -59.76 37.05 -9.44
C SER A 283 -60.41 37.49 -10.76
N GLY A 284 -60.91 36.55 -11.58
CA GLY A 284 -61.39 36.84 -12.94
C GLY A 284 -60.31 37.33 -13.90
N ALA A 285 -59.03 37.28 -13.53
CA ALA A 285 -57.92 37.62 -14.40
C ALA A 285 -57.64 36.51 -15.43
N PRO A 286 -57.02 36.84 -16.58
CA PRO A 286 -56.59 35.83 -17.55
C PRO A 286 -55.52 34.92 -16.92
N ILE A 287 -55.64 33.61 -17.13
CA ILE A 287 -54.61 32.64 -16.73
C ILE A 287 -53.35 32.94 -17.56
N GLU A 288 -52.25 33.32 -16.92
CA GLU A 288 -50.96 33.46 -17.60
C GLU A 288 -50.37 32.07 -17.86
N PHE A 289 -50.16 31.77 -19.14
CA PHE A 289 -49.54 30.53 -19.61
C PHE A 289 -48.05 30.75 -19.85
N ASP A 290 -47.25 29.70 -19.69
CA ASP A 290 -45.83 29.72 -20.06
C ASP A 290 -45.66 29.94 -21.57
N VAL A 291 -44.42 30.09 -22.04
CA VAL A 291 -44.01 30.35 -23.44
C VAL A 291 -44.68 29.47 -24.51
N ASP A 292 -45.28 28.34 -24.13
CA ASP A 292 -45.94 27.38 -25.00
C ASP A 292 -47.47 27.59 -25.13
N GLY A 293 -48.07 28.46 -24.30
CA GLY A 293 -49.50 28.85 -24.39
C GLY A 293 -50.52 27.80 -23.92
N PHE A 294 -50.09 26.63 -23.47
CA PHE A 294 -50.97 25.54 -22.99
C PHE A 294 -50.66 25.06 -21.56
N SER A 295 -49.46 25.32 -21.05
CA SER A 295 -49.01 24.87 -19.74
C SER A 295 -49.03 26.03 -18.74
N PRO A 296 -49.74 25.93 -17.60
CA PRO A 296 -49.59 26.88 -16.51
C PRO A 296 -48.15 26.83 -15.98
N VAL A 297 -47.52 27.99 -15.74
CA VAL A 297 -46.22 28.05 -15.05
C VAL A 297 -46.45 27.63 -13.60
N VAL A 298 -46.03 26.41 -13.23
CA VAL A 298 -46.05 25.95 -11.84
C VAL A 298 -44.63 26.06 -11.29
N SER A 299 -44.31 27.18 -10.62
CA SER A 299 -43.09 27.29 -9.82
C SER A 299 -43.37 26.75 -8.42
N LEU A 300 -42.63 25.71 -8.02
CA LEU A 300 -42.64 25.20 -6.65
C LEU A 300 -41.66 26.01 -5.81
N GLU A 301 -42.14 27.07 -5.14
CA GLU A 301 -41.37 27.80 -4.13
C GLU A 301 -41.58 27.20 -2.73
N PRO A 302 -40.52 27.02 -1.90
CA PRO A 302 -40.66 26.45 -0.57
C PRO A 302 -41.63 27.26 0.31
N GLY A 303 -42.75 26.64 0.72
CA GLY A 303 -43.77 27.25 1.58
C GLY A 303 -45.00 27.81 0.85
N ALA A 304 -45.04 27.76 -0.49
CA ALA A 304 -46.24 28.09 -1.25
C ALA A 304 -47.25 26.93 -1.26
N MET A 305 -48.51 27.21 -0.94
CA MET A 305 -49.63 26.27 -1.04
C MET A 305 -50.53 26.76 -2.18
N GLN A 306 -50.65 25.97 -3.25
CA GLN A 306 -51.47 26.31 -4.41
C GLN A 306 -52.88 25.71 -4.26
N GLU A 307 -53.91 26.53 -4.51
CA GLU A 307 -55.30 26.09 -4.51
C GLU A 307 -55.61 25.30 -5.80
N LEU A 308 -56.24 24.13 -5.65
CA LEU A 308 -56.56 23.21 -6.75
C LEU A 308 -58.00 23.41 -7.22
N ALA A 309 -58.27 23.26 -8.52
CA ALA A 309 -59.64 23.31 -9.03
C ALA A 309 -60.45 22.07 -8.58
N PRO A 310 -61.80 22.15 -8.51
CA PRO A 310 -62.64 21.03 -8.08
C PRO A 310 -62.38 19.76 -8.92
N GLY A 311 -61.88 18.71 -8.27
CA GLY A 311 -61.57 17.42 -8.90
C GLY A 311 -60.11 17.21 -9.31
N GLU A 312 -59.24 18.23 -9.21
CA GLU A 312 -57.80 18.08 -9.38
C GLU A 312 -57.15 17.45 -8.14
N ASP A 313 -56.24 16.51 -8.35
CA ASP A 313 -55.49 15.82 -7.28
C ASP A 313 -53.99 16.06 -7.44
N VAL A 314 -53.28 16.27 -6.33
CA VAL A 314 -51.82 16.43 -6.35
C VAL A 314 -51.18 15.11 -5.99
N LYS A 315 -50.45 14.54 -6.94
CA LYS A 315 -49.62 13.36 -6.70
C LYS A 315 -48.16 13.78 -6.61
N PHE A 316 -47.60 13.64 -5.42
CA PHE A 316 -46.17 13.77 -5.21
C PHE A 316 -45.47 12.50 -5.72
N ALA A 317 -44.41 12.68 -6.51
CA ALA A 317 -43.48 11.59 -6.73
C ALA A 317 -42.85 11.20 -5.38
N THR A 318 -42.86 9.91 -5.06
CA THR A 318 -42.11 9.34 -3.92
C THR A 318 -40.95 8.51 -4.46
N PRO A 319 -39.92 9.17 -5.02
CA PRO A 319 -38.74 8.46 -5.50
C PRO A 319 -38.10 7.68 -4.33
N PRO A 320 -37.73 6.41 -4.54
CA PRO A 320 -37.13 5.60 -3.48
C PRO A 320 -35.76 6.17 -3.11
N GLY A 321 -35.59 6.56 -1.83
CA GLY A 321 -34.32 7.06 -1.31
C GLY A 321 -33.22 6.00 -1.26
N ALA A 322 -32.04 6.37 -0.78
CA ALA A 322 -30.98 5.41 -0.45
C ALA A 322 -31.47 4.46 0.66
N GLY A 323 -31.64 3.17 0.33
CA GLY A 323 -32.15 2.17 1.28
C GLY A 323 -31.23 1.98 2.49
N ALA A 324 -31.81 1.57 3.64
CA ALA A 324 -31.09 1.34 4.90
C ALA A 324 -29.95 0.31 4.79
N ASP A 325 -29.98 -0.55 3.76
CA ASP A 325 -28.99 -1.60 3.51
C ASP A 325 -27.70 -1.11 2.82
N TYR A 326 -27.63 0.16 2.42
CA TYR A 326 -26.45 0.70 1.73
C TYR A 326 -25.18 0.63 2.59
N ALA A 327 -25.22 1.11 3.83
CA ALA A 327 -24.08 1.09 4.73
C ALA A 327 -23.53 -0.33 5.03
N PRO A 328 -24.36 -1.33 5.40
CA PRO A 328 -23.86 -2.69 5.61
C PRO A 328 -23.33 -3.34 4.33
N PHE A 329 -23.92 -3.06 3.16
CA PHE A 329 -23.39 -3.50 1.88
C PHE A 329 -22.01 -2.91 1.61
N MET A 330 -21.85 -1.59 1.74
CA MET A 330 -20.55 -0.93 1.55
C MET A 330 -19.49 -1.45 2.51
N ARG A 331 -19.86 -1.68 3.78
CA ARG A 331 -18.96 -2.31 4.76
C ARG A 331 -18.47 -3.67 4.28
N GLN A 332 -19.36 -4.58 3.84
CA GLN A 332 -18.97 -5.89 3.32
C GLN A 332 -18.00 -5.76 2.13
N GLN A 333 -18.26 -4.82 1.23
CA GLN A 333 -17.47 -4.65 0.03
C GLN A 333 -16.08 -4.09 0.31
N LEU A 334 -15.98 -3.14 1.24
CA LEU A 334 -14.70 -2.61 1.73
C LEU A 334 -13.93 -3.63 2.57
N MET A 335 -14.60 -4.52 3.32
CA MET A 335 -13.94 -5.64 3.99
C MET A 335 -13.28 -6.59 2.98
N ALA A 336 -13.95 -6.89 1.86
CA ALA A 336 -13.37 -7.70 0.79
C ALA A 336 -12.20 -6.98 0.09
N ALA A 337 -12.26 -5.65 -0.04
CA ALA A 337 -11.16 -4.84 -0.56
C ALA A 337 -9.95 -4.85 0.39
N ALA A 338 -10.18 -4.67 1.69
CA ALA A 338 -9.13 -4.73 2.71
C ALA A 338 -8.44 -6.10 2.74
N ALA A 339 -9.23 -7.19 2.67
CA ALA A 339 -8.72 -8.56 2.62
C ALA A 339 -7.84 -8.82 1.39
N SER A 340 -8.13 -8.19 0.26
CA SER A 340 -7.36 -8.33 -0.98
C SER A 340 -5.93 -7.77 -0.86
N VAL A 341 -5.77 -6.62 -0.20
CA VAL A 341 -4.46 -5.98 0.01
C VAL A 341 -3.78 -6.42 1.32
N GLY A 342 -4.34 -7.43 2.00
CA GLY A 342 -3.77 -7.99 3.22
C GLY A 342 -3.82 -7.07 4.44
N MET A 343 -4.80 -6.15 4.52
CA MET A 343 -4.95 -5.25 5.67
C MET A 343 -6.31 -5.40 6.38
N PRO A 344 -6.39 -5.12 7.70
CA PRO A 344 -7.67 -5.07 8.40
C PRO A 344 -8.56 -3.95 7.86
N TYR A 345 -9.87 -4.18 7.87
CA TYR A 345 -10.89 -3.19 7.46
C TYR A 345 -10.79 -1.90 8.26
N GLU A 346 -10.53 -2.01 9.56
CA GLU A 346 -10.38 -0.92 10.51
C GLU A 346 -9.18 -0.02 10.16
N VAL A 347 -8.09 -0.62 9.64
CA VAL A 347 -6.89 0.12 9.22
C VAL A 347 -7.12 0.83 7.88
N LEU A 348 -7.85 0.18 6.96
CA LEU A 348 -8.19 0.77 5.66
C LEU A 348 -9.15 1.95 5.81
N THR A 349 -10.24 1.74 6.55
CA THR A 349 -11.37 2.68 6.60
C THR A 349 -11.33 3.65 7.76
N GLY A 350 -10.62 3.31 8.85
CA GLY A 350 -10.69 4.06 10.10
C GLY A 350 -11.98 3.84 10.89
N ASP A 351 -12.88 2.96 10.43
CA ASP A 351 -14.11 2.64 11.16
C ASP A 351 -13.83 1.66 12.31
N LEU A 352 -13.83 2.20 13.53
CA LEU A 352 -13.60 1.46 14.78
C LEU A 352 -14.90 1.13 15.53
N ARG A 353 -16.07 1.28 14.90
CA ARG A 353 -17.36 0.96 15.54
C ARG A 353 -17.39 -0.52 15.94
N ASP A 354 -17.88 -0.77 17.15
CA ASP A 354 -18.02 -2.10 17.76
C ASP A 354 -16.71 -2.88 17.95
N VAL A 355 -15.55 -2.22 17.85
CA VAL A 355 -14.23 -2.85 18.06
C VAL A 355 -13.71 -2.52 19.45
N SER A 356 -13.50 -3.55 20.28
CA SER A 356 -12.82 -3.40 21.56
C SER A 356 -11.29 -3.28 21.39
N ASP A 357 -10.63 -2.60 22.32
CA ASP A 357 -9.17 -2.43 22.34
C ASP A 357 -8.40 -3.78 22.24
N ARG A 358 -8.88 -4.81 22.96
CA ARG A 358 -8.28 -6.16 22.91
C ARG A 358 -8.35 -6.77 21.52
N VAL A 359 -9.47 -6.60 20.80
CA VAL A 359 -9.63 -7.13 19.44
C VAL A 359 -8.77 -6.35 18.46
N LEU A 360 -8.73 -5.02 18.58
CA LEU A 360 -7.88 -4.16 17.76
C LEU A 360 -6.41 -4.58 17.87
N ARG A 361 -5.93 -4.90 19.08
CA ARG A 361 -4.56 -5.39 19.29
C ARG A 361 -4.28 -6.69 18.53
N VAL A 362 -5.21 -7.65 18.55
CA VAL A 362 -5.04 -8.92 17.82
C VAL A 362 -4.97 -8.66 16.32
N LEU A 363 -5.85 -7.82 15.79
CA LEU A 363 -5.87 -7.45 14.36
C LEU A 363 -4.59 -6.73 13.93
N LEU A 364 -4.13 -5.76 14.73
CA LEU A 364 -2.90 -5.03 14.45
C LEU A 364 -1.66 -5.92 14.54
N ASN A 365 -1.60 -6.87 15.47
CA ASN A 365 -0.47 -7.79 15.56
C ASN A 365 -0.35 -8.70 14.33
N GLU A 366 -1.47 -9.22 13.81
CA GLU A 366 -1.46 -10.03 12.58
C GLU A 366 -1.03 -9.18 11.37
N PHE A 367 -1.52 -7.95 11.26
CA PHE A 367 -1.11 -7.01 10.23
C PHE A 367 0.38 -6.64 10.34
N ARG A 368 0.89 -6.35 11.54
CA ARG A 368 2.31 -6.07 11.76
C ARG A 368 3.19 -7.25 11.37
N ARG A 369 2.76 -8.48 11.63
CA ARG A 369 3.49 -9.69 11.22
C ARG A 369 3.67 -9.79 9.71
N SER A 370 2.64 -9.46 8.92
CA SER A 370 2.76 -9.48 7.45
C SER A 370 3.70 -8.38 6.95
N ILE A 371 3.63 -7.19 7.56
CA ILE A 371 4.52 -6.07 7.27
C ILE A 371 5.98 -6.40 7.62
N GLU A 372 6.25 -6.98 8.78
CA GLU A 372 7.60 -7.41 9.20
C GLU A 372 8.19 -8.45 8.24
N GLN A 373 7.37 -9.40 7.79
CA GLN A 373 7.78 -10.38 6.78
C GLN A 373 8.21 -9.69 5.49
N LEU A 374 7.44 -8.70 5.03
CA LEU A 374 7.72 -7.94 3.82
C LEU A 374 9.00 -7.08 3.97
N GLN A 375 9.14 -6.39 5.10
CA GLN A 375 10.34 -5.61 5.43
C GLN A 375 11.59 -6.49 5.38
N GLN A 376 11.60 -7.63 6.07
CA GLN A 376 12.79 -8.48 6.18
C GLN A 376 13.13 -9.22 4.88
N ASN A 377 12.13 -9.85 4.26
CA ASN A 377 12.36 -10.76 3.14
C ASN A 377 12.44 -10.04 1.79
N VAL A 378 11.87 -8.82 1.69
CA VAL A 378 11.82 -8.07 0.42
C VAL A 378 12.64 -6.80 0.52
N PHE A 379 12.23 -5.79 1.30
CA PHE A 379 12.90 -4.48 1.30
C PHE A 379 14.32 -4.56 1.84
N ILE A 380 14.53 -5.13 3.02
CA ILE A 380 15.86 -5.27 3.62
C ILE A 380 16.76 -6.13 2.73
N HIS A 381 16.22 -7.24 2.22
CA HIS A 381 16.99 -8.18 1.40
C HIS A 381 17.37 -7.62 0.02
N GLN A 382 16.39 -7.10 -0.72
CA GLN A 382 16.54 -6.73 -2.12
C GLN A 382 16.95 -5.27 -2.30
N PHE A 383 16.47 -4.34 -1.45
CA PHE A 383 16.77 -2.91 -1.53
C PHE A 383 17.95 -2.53 -0.63
N CYS A 384 17.76 -2.58 0.70
CA CYS A 384 18.68 -1.99 1.67
C CYS A 384 20.07 -2.64 1.62
N ARG A 385 20.12 -3.97 1.69
CA ARG A 385 21.38 -4.73 1.62
C ARG A 385 22.13 -4.51 0.31
N ARG A 386 21.43 -4.28 -0.79
CA ARG A 386 22.06 -4.07 -2.09
C ARG A 386 22.75 -2.72 -2.15
N ILE A 387 22.05 -1.68 -1.73
CA ILE A 387 22.57 -0.30 -1.65
C ILE A 387 23.75 -0.23 -0.69
N TRP A 388 23.65 -0.83 0.49
CA TRP A 388 24.76 -0.87 1.45
C TRP A 388 26.01 -1.54 0.89
N ARG A 389 25.87 -2.68 0.20
CA ARG A 389 27.02 -3.33 -0.44
C ARG A 389 27.68 -2.42 -1.46
N TRP A 390 26.89 -1.76 -2.31
CA TRP A 390 27.40 -0.81 -3.29
C TRP A 390 28.07 0.39 -2.66
N TRP A 391 27.53 0.88 -1.54
CA TRP A 391 28.10 2.00 -0.79
C TRP A 391 29.44 1.61 -0.17
N VAL A 392 29.52 0.45 0.51
CA VAL A 392 30.78 -0.07 1.06
C VAL A 392 31.82 -0.31 -0.04
N ASP A 393 31.41 -0.87 -1.19
CA ASP A 393 32.29 -1.03 -2.36
C ASP A 393 32.80 0.34 -2.84
N ALA A 394 31.93 1.37 -2.87
CA ALA A 394 32.31 2.71 -3.29
C ALA A 394 33.25 3.39 -2.29
N CYS A 395 33.06 3.22 -0.98
CA CYS A 395 33.98 3.72 0.05
C CYS A 395 35.39 3.15 -0.12
N ALA A 396 35.48 1.84 -0.39
CA ALA A 396 36.76 1.17 -0.64
C ALA A 396 37.43 1.66 -1.94
N LEU A 397 36.64 1.93 -2.99
CA LEU A 397 37.16 2.40 -4.28
C LEU A 397 37.58 3.88 -4.25
N SER A 398 36.86 4.74 -3.51
CA SER A 398 37.16 6.16 -3.42
C SER A 398 38.22 6.49 -2.36
N GLY A 399 38.44 5.57 -1.41
CA GLY A 399 39.28 5.84 -0.24
C GLY A 399 38.60 6.73 0.80
N ALA A 400 37.26 6.90 0.74
CA ALA A 400 36.51 7.67 1.73
C ALA A 400 36.57 7.07 3.14
N LEU A 401 36.82 5.76 3.23
CA LEU A 401 37.08 5.02 4.47
C LEU A 401 38.42 4.29 4.32
N SER A 402 39.25 4.31 5.37
CA SER A 402 40.50 3.54 5.37
C SER A 402 40.21 2.03 5.49
N MET A 403 40.30 1.31 4.37
CA MET A 403 39.95 -0.12 4.28
C MET A 403 41.09 -0.98 3.71
N PRO A 404 42.28 -1.02 4.36
CA PRO A 404 43.50 -1.58 3.78
C PRO A 404 43.43 -3.09 3.46
N ASN A 405 42.61 -3.86 4.16
CA ASN A 405 42.43 -5.30 3.97
C ASN A 405 41.10 -5.66 3.28
N TYR A 406 40.42 -4.69 2.65
CA TYR A 406 39.08 -4.85 2.08
C TYR A 406 38.94 -6.08 1.18
N HIS A 407 39.90 -6.32 0.29
CA HIS A 407 39.87 -7.43 -0.67
C HIS A 407 39.84 -8.82 0.01
N ARG A 408 40.39 -8.91 1.24
CA ARG A 408 40.45 -10.15 2.04
C ARG A 408 39.30 -10.23 3.05
N ALA A 409 38.95 -9.11 3.66
CA ALA A 409 38.00 -9.01 4.76
C ALA A 409 36.66 -8.34 4.38
N ARG A 410 36.31 -8.26 3.08
CA ARG A 410 35.10 -7.57 2.59
C ARG A 410 33.84 -7.93 3.38
N ARG A 411 33.70 -9.20 3.78
CA ARG A 411 32.57 -9.69 4.58
C ARG A 411 32.42 -8.96 5.91
N GLU A 412 33.51 -8.54 6.56
CA GLU A 412 33.47 -7.82 7.83
C GLU A 412 32.95 -6.40 7.64
N TYR A 413 33.39 -5.71 6.58
CA TYR A 413 32.94 -4.35 6.26
C TYR A 413 31.48 -4.27 5.80
N VAL A 414 30.97 -5.29 5.09
CA VAL A 414 29.57 -5.30 4.63
C VAL A 414 28.59 -5.82 5.70
N ARG A 415 29.05 -6.28 6.87
CA ARG A 415 28.16 -6.73 7.95
C ARG A 415 27.37 -5.54 8.47
N VAL A 416 26.06 -5.64 8.38
CA VAL A 416 25.12 -4.60 8.81
C VAL A 416 23.87 -5.26 9.36
N ARG A 417 23.33 -4.69 10.43
CA ARG A 417 22.00 -4.99 10.95
C ARG A 417 21.06 -3.90 10.49
N TRP A 418 19.99 -4.29 9.81
CA TRP A 418 18.93 -3.37 9.43
C TRP A 418 17.84 -3.37 10.48
N VAL A 419 17.39 -2.17 10.86
CA VAL A 419 16.40 -1.97 11.90
C VAL A 419 15.29 -1.08 11.33
N PRO A 420 14.07 -1.63 11.14
CA PRO A 420 12.92 -0.83 10.78
C PRO A 420 12.41 -0.03 11.99
N GLN A 421 11.58 0.97 11.72
CA GLN A 421 10.93 1.75 12.78
C GLN A 421 10.16 0.85 13.75
N GLY A 422 10.34 1.08 15.05
CA GLY A 422 9.60 0.36 16.08
C GLY A 422 8.14 0.76 16.15
N TRP A 423 7.29 -0.19 16.59
CA TRP A 423 5.88 0.09 16.85
C TRP A 423 5.71 0.73 18.22
N PRO A 424 5.00 1.87 18.34
CA PRO A 424 4.73 2.47 19.63
C PRO A 424 3.86 1.55 20.50
N TYR A 425 4.02 1.68 21.81
CA TYR A 425 3.21 0.97 22.78
C TYR A 425 1.73 1.38 22.66
N ILE A 426 0.84 0.40 22.74
CA ILE A 426 -0.60 0.65 22.78
C ILE A 426 -0.97 1.09 24.20
N HIS A 427 -0.37 0.44 25.22
CA HIS A 427 -0.55 0.78 26.63
C HIS A 427 0.81 1.14 27.26
N PRO A 428 1.23 2.41 27.19
CA PRO A 428 2.61 2.80 27.48
C PRO A 428 3.10 2.39 28.87
N VAL A 429 2.22 2.42 29.88
CA VAL A 429 2.59 2.05 31.25
C VAL A 429 2.76 0.53 31.43
N GLN A 430 1.80 -0.25 30.94
CA GLN A 430 1.80 -1.71 31.11
C GLN A 430 2.90 -2.35 30.26
N ASP A 431 3.08 -1.89 29.02
CA ASP A 431 4.09 -2.44 28.13
C ASP A 431 5.52 -2.09 28.59
N VAL A 432 5.76 -0.90 29.14
CA VAL A 432 7.07 -0.52 29.70
C VAL A 432 7.38 -1.30 30.98
N SER A 433 6.40 -1.50 31.87
CA SER A 433 6.62 -2.28 33.10
C SER A 433 6.94 -3.73 32.77
N ALA A 434 6.24 -4.32 31.80
CA ALA A 434 6.53 -5.64 31.26
C ALA A 434 7.94 -5.69 30.65
N LYS A 435 8.32 -4.69 29.83
CA LYS A 435 9.66 -4.63 29.22
C LYS A 435 10.77 -4.54 30.28
N ARG A 436 10.58 -3.75 31.33
CA ARG A 436 11.51 -3.66 32.47
C ARG A 436 11.65 -5.01 33.17
N ALA A 437 10.54 -5.72 33.37
CA ALA A 437 10.54 -7.05 33.97
C ALA A 437 11.26 -8.08 33.09
N GLU A 438 11.03 -8.08 31.77
CA GLU A 438 11.71 -8.94 30.81
C GLU A 438 13.23 -8.71 30.81
N ILE A 439 13.67 -7.44 30.84
CA ILE A 439 15.10 -7.10 30.90
C ILE A 439 15.72 -7.61 32.20
N ARG A 440 15.05 -7.37 33.34
CA ARG A 440 15.52 -7.84 34.65
C ARG A 440 15.52 -9.36 34.77
N ALA A 441 14.59 -10.04 34.12
CA ALA A 441 14.51 -11.50 34.06
C ALA A 441 15.50 -12.11 33.05
N GLY A 442 16.21 -11.30 32.26
CA GLY A 442 17.15 -11.78 31.25
C GLY A 442 16.49 -12.38 29.99
N LEU A 443 15.19 -12.14 29.78
CA LEU A 443 14.46 -12.60 28.59
C LEU A 443 14.73 -11.72 27.37
N THR A 444 15.09 -10.45 27.60
CA THR A 444 15.51 -9.51 26.54
C THR A 444 16.67 -8.65 27.04
N SER A 445 17.52 -8.18 26.12
CA SER A 445 18.56 -7.21 26.44
C SER A 445 18.05 -5.78 26.31
N ARG A 446 18.69 -4.84 27.02
CA ARG A 446 18.46 -3.40 26.85
C ARG A 446 18.73 -2.97 25.40
N THR A 447 19.84 -3.43 24.82
CA THR A 447 20.20 -3.24 23.42
C THR A 447 19.09 -3.70 22.47
N GLY A 448 18.52 -4.88 22.71
CA GLY A 448 17.41 -5.41 21.92
C GLY A 448 16.14 -4.55 22.04
N ALA A 449 15.85 -4.04 23.24
CA ALA A 449 14.71 -3.17 23.47
C ALA A 449 14.84 -1.79 22.81
N ILE A 450 16.05 -1.21 22.80
CA ILE A 450 16.36 0.07 22.13
C ILE A 450 16.29 -0.11 20.62
N LEU A 451 16.94 -1.15 20.08
CA LEU A 451 16.87 -1.45 18.64
C LEU A 451 15.43 -1.75 18.19
N ALA A 452 14.60 -2.37 19.04
CA ALA A 452 13.19 -2.59 18.71
C ALA A 452 12.39 -1.29 18.55
N LYS A 453 12.90 -0.15 19.05
CA LYS A 453 12.33 1.18 18.80
C LYS A 453 12.87 1.84 17.53
N GLY A 454 13.91 1.28 16.91
CA GLY A 454 14.64 1.92 15.81
C GLY A 454 15.71 2.90 16.27
N GLU A 455 16.18 2.78 17.52
CA GLU A 455 17.25 3.63 18.06
C GLU A 455 18.56 2.85 18.16
N ASP A 456 19.69 3.55 18.13
CA ASP A 456 21.01 2.95 18.33
C ASP A 456 21.37 2.90 19.83
N PRO A 457 21.60 1.70 20.40
CA PRO A 457 22.01 1.55 21.80
C PRO A 457 23.25 2.35 22.20
N GLU A 458 24.28 2.41 21.34
CA GLU A 458 25.52 3.13 21.67
C GLU A 458 25.25 4.64 21.77
N GLN A 459 24.47 5.19 20.84
CA GLN A 459 24.06 6.59 20.86
C GLN A 459 23.18 6.91 22.08
N VAL A 460 22.22 6.04 22.41
CA VAL A 460 21.38 6.22 23.59
C VAL A 460 22.22 6.20 24.88
N ASP A 461 23.28 5.39 24.95
CA ASP A 461 24.21 5.41 26.09
C ASP A 461 24.98 6.73 26.19
N ASP A 462 25.50 7.24 25.07
CA ASP A 462 26.21 8.52 25.02
C ASP A 462 25.30 9.71 25.39
N GLU A 463 24.07 9.74 24.87
CA GLU A 463 23.06 10.76 25.18
C GLU A 463 22.67 10.74 26.66
N ASN A 464 22.41 9.55 27.21
CA ASN A 464 22.11 9.40 28.63
C ASN A 464 23.27 9.89 29.52
N ALA A 465 24.52 9.58 29.15
CA ALA A 465 25.69 10.06 29.89
C ALA A 465 25.83 11.58 29.81
N ALA A 466 25.62 12.18 28.63
CA ALA A 466 25.67 13.63 28.43
C ALA A 466 24.54 14.35 29.19
N ASP A 467 23.34 13.79 29.19
CA ASP A 467 22.18 14.32 29.91
C ASP A 467 22.37 14.25 31.42
N GLN A 468 22.94 13.17 31.94
CA GLN A 468 23.27 13.08 33.37
C GLN A 468 24.28 14.16 33.80
N GLN A 469 25.34 14.36 33.03
CA GLN A 469 26.33 15.42 33.31
C GLN A 469 25.72 16.82 33.19
N ARG A 470 24.82 17.03 32.23
CA ARG A 470 24.11 18.30 32.02
C ARG A 470 23.12 18.58 33.17
N ALA A 471 22.37 17.58 33.60
CA ALA A 471 21.44 17.67 34.72
C ALA A 471 22.17 18.04 36.02
N GLN A 472 23.29 17.37 36.32
CA GLN A 472 24.15 17.71 37.45
C GLN A 472 24.66 19.16 37.39
N ARG A 473 25.10 19.63 36.22
CA ARG A 473 25.58 21.00 36.02
C ARG A 473 24.48 22.05 36.20
N LEU A 474 23.26 21.74 35.77
CA LEU A 474 22.11 22.64 35.84
C LEU A 474 21.32 22.53 37.16
N GLY A 475 21.68 21.59 38.04
CA GLY A 475 20.95 21.32 39.28
C GLY A 475 19.56 20.73 39.05
N LEU A 476 19.32 20.06 37.92
CA LEU A 476 18.06 19.41 37.60
C LEU A 476 17.98 18.05 38.29
N GLN A 477 16.87 17.77 38.98
CA GLN A 477 16.61 16.50 39.64
C GLN A 477 15.47 15.77 38.93
N TYR A 478 15.79 14.61 38.36
CA TYR A 478 14.85 13.64 37.80
C TYR A 478 14.79 12.40 38.70
N ASP A 479 13.65 11.73 38.72
CA ASP A 479 13.38 10.48 39.45
C ASP A 479 14.27 9.29 39.02
N THR A 480 14.90 9.40 37.85
CA THR A 480 15.85 8.42 37.30
C THR A 480 17.27 8.56 37.85
N HIS A 481 17.59 9.68 38.51
CA HIS A 481 18.85 9.79 39.24
C HIS A 481 18.72 9.05 40.57
N ALA A 482 19.66 8.15 40.85
CA ALA A 482 19.79 7.63 42.21
C ALA A 482 20.06 8.82 43.14
N THR A 483 19.14 9.12 44.03
CA THR A 483 19.42 10.02 45.14
C THR A 483 20.40 9.29 46.05
N ASP A 484 21.57 9.88 46.30
CA ASP A 484 22.54 9.43 47.31
C ASP A 484 22.00 9.61 48.76
N ASP A 485 20.68 9.54 48.95
CA ASP A 485 20.05 9.48 50.26
C ASP A 485 20.18 8.05 50.79
N ALA A 486 21.42 7.71 51.15
CA ALA A 486 21.67 6.76 52.23
C ALA A 486 21.08 7.37 53.50
N ASP A 487 19.88 6.91 53.86
CA ASP A 487 19.17 7.21 55.10
C ASP A 487 20.08 6.96 56.32
N PRO A 488 20.54 8.00 57.06
CA PRO A 488 21.24 7.83 58.31
C PRO A 488 20.29 8.15 59.46
N LEU A 489 19.20 7.41 59.59
CA LEU A 489 18.47 7.32 60.85
C LEU A 489 18.76 5.98 61.51
N ALA A 490 19.94 5.98 62.15
CA ALA A 490 20.21 5.17 63.31
C ALA A 490 19.02 5.26 64.28
N HIS A 491 18.32 4.14 64.46
CA HIS A 491 17.51 3.92 65.65
C HIS A 491 18.44 3.96 66.87
N THR A 492 18.58 5.14 67.47
CA THR A 492 18.96 5.31 68.87
C THR A 492 17.83 4.71 69.71
N ASN A 493 17.93 3.42 70.01
CA ASN A 493 17.26 2.82 71.15
C ASN A 493 18.24 2.87 72.34
N GLY A 494 17.97 3.74 73.30
CA GLY A 494 18.70 3.81 74.57
C GLY A 494 18.35 5.07 75.37
N GLU A 495 17.19 5.09 76.03
CA GLU A 495 16.99 4.89 77.49
C GLU A 495 15.50 5.03 77.83
#